data_AF-A0A8F4Q6H1-F1
#
_entry.id   AF-A0A8F4Q6H1-F1
#
_cell.length_a   1.000
_cell.length_b   1.000
_cell.length_c   1.000
_cell.angle_alpha   90.00
_cell.angle_beta   90.00
_cell.angle_gamma   90.00
#
_symmetry.space_group_name_H-M   'P 1'
#
loop_
_entity.id
_entity.type
_entity.pdbx_description
1 polymer ?
#
loop_
_entity_poly.entity_id
_entity_poly.type
_entity_poly.pdbx_seq_one_letter_code
_entity_poly.pdbx_strand_id
1 'polypeptide(L)'
;KNALILYDQLKKQCREMGHTYEDQDELALFVSKVMSIEHVWQSLKFLKDQNVVIREKKLVFLPHLHKSEKDIAMYVGDLLSNRPWQLDVDVRKILNVPETSREMVDNKTNVTQAHEIEHLKENSPDNHNCESHLPEMEVGSTSGTQSKAEVDLDQVIAMEKICSNPVTIISGKGGCGKSTIVSCLFRHLKQMEKEVEAASKDFEEDLDASEEWNTFDHHWESENRYPKKCNVLFTAPTGRAASLLSEKTK
;
A
#
# COMPACT_ATOMS: atom_id res chain seq x y z
N LYS A 1 -24.13 16.30 -35.63
CA LYS A 1 -22.97 15.60 -36.26
C LYS A 1 -21.65 15.97 -35.59
N ASN A 2 -21.22 17.24 -35.63
CA ASN A 2 -19.93 17.68 -35.07
C ASN A 2 -19.80 17.39 -33.55
N ALA A 3 -20.84 17.67 -32.77
CA ALA A 3 -20.87 17.34 -31.34
C ALA A 3 -20.67 15.83 -31.05
N LEU A 4 -21.18 14.94 -31.90
CA LEU A 4 -20.97 13.49 -31.73
C LEU A 4 -19.54 13.09 -32.03
N ILE A 5 -18.93 13.64 -33.09
CA ILE A 5 -17.52 13.39 -33.43
C ILE A 5 -16.61 13.84 -32.29
N LEU A 6 -16.87 15.02 -31.73
CA LEU A 6 -16.08 15.57 -30.63
C LEU A 6 -16.23 14.73 -29.35
N TYR A 7 -17.45 14.32 -29.03
CA TYR A 7 -17.71 13.47 -27.87
C TYR A 7 -17.10 12.08 -28.01
N ASP A 8 -17.16 11.48 -29.21
CA ASP A 8 -16.52 10.20 -29.50
C ASP A 8 -15.00 10.29 -29.35
N GLN A 9 -14.39 11.39 -29.84
CA GLN A 9 -12.97 11.64 -29.67
C GLN A 9 -12.58 11.76 -28.19
N LEU A 10 -13.34 12.51 -27.38
CA LEU A 10 -13.13 12.60 -25.94
C LEU A 10 -13.22 11.22 -25.27
N LYS A 11 -14.26 10.44 -25.59
CA LYS A 11 -14.42 9.07 -25.08
C LYS A 11 -13.25 8.17 -25.45
N LYS A 12 -12.77 8.29 -26.68
CA LYS A 12 -11.63 7.53 -27.18
C LYS A 12 -10.37 7.82 -26.36
N GLN A 13 -10.07 9.10 -26.11
CA GLN A 13 -8.92 9.47 -25.28
C GLN A 13 -9.04 8.90 -23.86
N CYS A 14 -10.19 9.03 -23.22
CA CYS A 14 -10.40 8.48 -21.88
C CYS A 14 -10.24 6.95 -21.84
N ARG A 15 -10.74 6.24 -22.85
CA ARG A 15 -10.73 4.77 -22.89
C ARG A 15 -9.37 4.20 -23.27
N GLU A 16 -8.70 4.78 -24.25
CA GLU A 16 -7.47 4.22 -24.83
C GLU A 16 -6.22 4.68 -24.07
N MET A 17 -6.19 5.94 -23.63
CA MET A 17 -5.03 6.53 -22.97
C MET A 17 -5.18 6.62 -21.44
N GLY A 18 -6.39 6.37 -20.92
CA GLY A 18 -6.67 6.45 -19.48
C GLY A 18 -6.80 7.87 -18.94
N HIS A 19 -7.00 8.87 -19.82
CA HIS A 19 -7.23 10.24 -19.40
C HIS A 19 -8.58 10.40 -18.65
N THR A 20 -8.61 11.19 -17.58
CA THR A 20 -9.85 11.53 -16.86
C THR A 20 -10.54 12.76 -17.45
N TYR A 21 -9.79 13.60 -18.16
CA TYR A 21 -10.22 14.79 -18.85
C TYR A 21 -9.32 15.07 -20.06
N GLU A 22 -9.76 15.95 -20.93
CA GLU A 22 -8.92 16.52 -22.00
C GLU A 22 -8.88 18.04 -21.93
N ASP A 23 -7.77 18.64 -22.34
CA ASP A 23 -7.74 20.08 -22.57
C ASP A 23 -8.55 20.41 -23.83
N GLN A 24 -9.36 21.46 -23.76
CA GLN A 24 -10.22 21.90 -24.85
C GLN A 24 -9.45 22.24 -26.13
N ASP A 25 -8.21 22.74 -26.01
CA ASP A 25 -7.37 23.16 -27.13
C ASP A 25 -6.77 21.91 -27.80
N GLU A 26 -6.32 20.92 -27.01
CA GLU A 26 -5.88 19.60 -27.50
C GLU A 26 -7.03 18.84 -28.18
N LEU A 27 -8.23 18.88 -27.59
CA LEU A 27 -9.41 18.27 -28.17
C LEU A 27 -9.76 18.89 -29.53
N ALA A 28 -9.57 20.21 -29.69
CA ALA A 28 -9.72 20.89 -30.97
C ALA A 28 -8.65 20.43 -31.98
N LEU A 29 -7.41 20.24 -31.55
CA LEU A 29 -6.33 19.71 -32.40
C LEU A 29 -6.65 18.31 -32.92
N PHE A 30 -7.18 17.42 -32.07
CA PHE A 30 -7.53 16.06 -32.48
C PHE A 30 -8.60 15.99 -33.58
N VAL A 31 -9.54 16.93 -33.60
CA VAL A 31 -10.63 16.95 -34.60
C VAL A 31 -10.40 17.96 -35.73
N SER A 32 -9.24 18.64 -35.75
CA SER A 32 -8.91 19.70 -36.71
C SER A 32 -9.01 19.28 -38.18
N LYS A 33 -8.76 17.99 -38.47
CA LYS A 33 -8.89 17.42 -39.82
C LYS A 33 -10.35 17.20 -40.26
N VAL A 34 -11.28 17.16 -39.31
CA VAL A 34 -12.68 16.76 -39.52
C VAL A 34 -13.64 17.93 -39.37
N MET A 35 -13.30 18.95 -38.57
CA MET A 35 -14.12 20.14 -38.38
C MET A 35 -13.29 21.39 -38.08
N SER A 36 -13.85 22.58 -38.40
CA SER A 36 -13.22 23.86 -38.09
C SER A 36 -13.30 24.17 -36.59
N ILE A 37 -12.42 25.07 -36.13
CA ILE A 37 -12.30 25.46 -34.73
C ILE A 37 -13.60 26.10 -34.20
N GLU A 38 -14.32 26.86 -35.02
CA GLU A 38 -15.63 27.44 -34.66
C GLU A 38 -16.65 26.35 -34.36
N HIS A 39 -16.67 25.30 -35.18
CA HIS A 39 -17.56 24.16 -34.97
C HIS A 39 -17.19 23.35 -33.73
N VAL A 40 -15.91 23.29 -33.35
CA VAL A 40 -15.47 22.69 -32.08
C VAL A 40 -16.06 23.46 -30.91
N TRP A 41 -15.92 24.79 -30.89
CA TRP A 41 -16.43 25.62 -29.81
C TRP A 41 -17.95 25.57 -29.69
N GLN A 42 -18.66 25.61 -30.82
CA GLN A 42 -20.12 25.44 -30.85
C GLN A 42 -20.53 24.05 -30.33
N SER A 43 -19.80 23.01 -30.73
CA SER A 43 -20.04 21.63 -30.28
C SER A 43 -19.79 21.45 -28.80
N LEU A 44 -18.69 22.00 -28.26
CA LEU A 44 -18.39 21.98 -26.82
C LEU A 44 -19.45 22.71 -26.02
N LYS A 45 -19.86 23.90 -26.48
CA LYS A 45 -20.93 24.67 -25.84
C LYS A 45 -22.22 23.85 -25.81
N PHE A 46 -22.62 23.27 -26.94
CA PHE A 46 -23.81 22.42 -27.02
C PHE A 46 -23.73 21.21 -26.08
N LEU A 47 -22.62 20.47 -26.06
CA LEU A 47 -22.44 19.31 -25.20
C LEU A 47 -22.50 19.68 -23.71
N LYS A 48 -21.94 20.84 -23.34
CA LYS A 48 -22.02 21.38 -21.98
C LYS A 48 -23.46 21.73 -21.62
N ASP A 49 -24.16 22.45 -22.49
CA ASP A 49 -25.54 22.91 -22.26
C ASP A 49 -26.52 21.72 -22.13
N GLN A 50 -26.22 20.60 -22.80
CA GLN A 50 -26.96 19.34 -22.66
C GLN A 50 -26.49 18.46 -21.48
N ASN A 51 -25.55 18.93 -20.65
CA ASN A 51 -24.95 18.19 -19.54
C ASN A 51 -24.29 16.85 -19.95
N VAL A 52 -23.85 16.73 -21.20
CA VAL A 52 -23.16 15.54 -21.73
C VAL A 52 -21.67 15.57 -21.38
N VAL A 53 -21.10 16.77 -21.21
CA VAL A 53 -19.73 17.01 -20.75
C VAL A 53 -19.72 18.07 -19.66
N ILE A 54 -18.75 17.99 -18.75
CA ILE A 54 -18.49 19.02 -17.75
C ILE A 54 -17.27 19.81 -18.21
N ARG A 55 -17.32 21.14 -18.08
CA ARG A 55 -16.19 22.00 -18.40
C ARG A 55 -15.78 22.79 -17.17
N GLU A 56 -14.56 22.56 -16.69
CA GLU A 56 -13.92 23.37 -15.65
C GLU A 56 -12.71 24.08 -16.26
N LYS A 57 -12.76 25.41 -16.34
CA LYS A 57 -11.73 26.21 -17.03
C LYS A 57 -11.56 25.73 -18.49
N LYS A 58 -10.38 25.19 -18.82
CA LYS A 58 -10.04 24.61 -20.12
C LYS A 58 -10.22 23.09 -20.19
N LEU A 59 -10.52 22.44 -19.07
CA LEU A 59 -10.61 20.99 -19.01
C LEU A 59 -12.04 20.53 -19.32
N VAL A 60 -12.16 19.50 -20.16
CA VAL A 60 -13.41 18.88 -20.59
C VAL A 60 -13.45 17.46 -20.07
N PHE A 61 -14.50 17.15 -19.32
CA PHE A 61 -14.68 15.87 -18.64
C PHE A 61 -15.93 15.15 -19.12
N LEU A 62 -15.88 13.82 -19.07
CA LEU A 62 -17.10 13.02 -19.03
C LEU A 62 -17.72 13.12 -17.62
N PRO A 63 -19.04 13.32 -17.47
CA PRO A 63 -19.67 13.61 -16.17
C PRO A 63 -19.36 12.58 -15.07
N HIS A 64 -19.29 11.29 -15.42
CA HIS A 64 -19.01 10.22 -14.46
C HIS A 64 -17.54 10.18 -14.01
N LEU A 65 -16.59 10.59 -14.86
CA LEU A 65 -15.17 10.65 -14.51
C LEU A 65 -14.91 11.84 -13.59
N HIS A 66 -15.47 13.00 -13.93
CA HIS A 66 -15.42 14.20 -13.09
C HIS A 66 -16.04 13.94 -11.70
N LYS A 67 -17.22 13.31 -11.66
CA LYS A 67 -17.85 12.93 -10.39
C LYS A 67 -16.93 12.01 -9.58
N SER A 68 -16.39 10.95 -10.20
CA SER A 68 -15.48 10.03 -9.51
C SER A 68 -14.26 10.76 -8.94
N GLU A 69 -13.67 11.70 -9.68
CA GLU A 69 -12.51 12.47 -9.22
C GLU A 69 -12.85 13.36 -8.02
N LYS A 70 -14.00 14.08 -8.07
CA LYS A 70 -14.47 14.90 -6.95
C LYS A 70 -14.81 14.05 -5.72
N ASP A 71 -15.48 12.92 -5.93
CA ASP A 71 -15.87 12.00 -4.86
C ASP A 71 -14.61 11.43 -4.17
N ILE A 72 -13.60 10.99 -4.93
CA ILE A 72 -12.31 10.52 -4.36
C ILE A 72 -11.65 11.62 -3.53
N ALA A 73 -11.54 12.84 -4.07
CA ALA A 73 -10.93 13.96 -3.37
C ALA A 73 -11.68 14.30 -2.07
N MET A 74 -13.01 14.27 -2.11
CA MET A 74 -13.87 14.47 -0.93
C MET A 74 -13.63 13.38 0.12
N TYR A 75 -13.71 12.09 -0.24
CA TYR A 75 -13.53 10.99 0.71
C TYR A 75 -12.14 11.00 1.36
N VAL A 76 -11.08 11.27 0.58
CA VAL A 76 -9.72 11.39 1.13
C VAL A 76 -9.62 12.60 2.06
N GLY A 77 -10.19 13.75 1.67
CA GLY A 77 -10.21 14.95 2.50
C GLY A 77 -10.95 14.75 3.83
N ASP A 78 -12.10 14.07 3.79
CA ASP A 78 -12.89 13.73 4.96
C ASP A 78 -12.10 12.80 5.89
N LEU A 79 -11.46 11.75 5.35
CA LEU A 79 -10.63 10.84 6.15
C LEU A 79 -9.49 11.57 6.87
N LEU A 80 -8.87 12.56 6.23
CA LEU A 80 -7.78 13.35 6.81
C LEU A 80 -8.26 14.40 7.84
N SER A 81 -9.52 14.84 7.75
CA SER A 81 -10.09 15.88 8.63
C SER A 81 -10.81 15.29 9.85
N ASN A 82 -11.13 14.00 9.83
CA ASN A 82 -11.82 13.30 10.92
C ASN A 82 -10.89 13.02 12.13
N ARG A 83 -11.49 12.49 13.22
CA ARG A 83 -10.89 12.17 14.53
C ARG A 83 -9.43 11.69 14.48
N PRO A 84 -8.63 11.93 15.55
CA PRO A 84 -7.23 11.53 15.57
C PRO A 84 -7.08 10.01 15.38
N TRP A 85 -6.42 9.64 14.28
CA TRP A 85 -5.94 8.29 14.05
C TRP A 85 -4.65 8.09 14.82
N GLN A 86 -4.62 7.10 15.69
CA GLN A 86 -3.42 6.74 16.42
C GLN A 86 -3.40 5.23 16.70
N LEU A 87 -2.32 4.58 16.29
CA LEU A 87 -1.98 3.23 16.72
C LEU A 87 -0.85 3.34 17.74
N ASP A 88 -1.14 3.02 19.00
CA ASP A 88 -0.18 3.11 20.09
C ASP A 88 0.79 1.93 20.05
N VAL A 89 1.92 2.13 19.37
CA VAL A 89 2.86 1.06 19.03
C VAL A 89 4.29 1.58 19.03
N ASP A 90 5.21 0.83 19.63
CA ASP A 90 6.65 1.09 19.54
C ASP A 90 7.21 0.47 18.24
N VAL A 91 7.38 1.32 17.23
CA VAL A 91 7.86 0.93 15.89
C VAL A 91 9.21 0.24 15.93
N ARG A 92 10.12 0.69 16.82
CA ARG A 92 11.46 0.11 16.92
C ARG A 92 11.41 -1.28 17.52
N LYS A 93 10.51 -1.55 18.46
CA LYS A 93 10.35 -2.91 19.01
C LYS A 93 9.92 -3.89 17.93
N ILE A 94 9.01 -3.51 17.04
CA ILE A 94 8.51 -4.40 15.98
C ILE A 94 9.60 -4.73 14.97
N LEU A 95 10.35 -3.72 14.50
CA LEU A 95 11.36 -3.91 13.46
C LEU A 95 12.63 -4.63 13.97
N ASN A 96 12.86 -4.64 15.28
CA ASN A 96 14.00 -5.31 15.90
C ASN A 96 13.71 -6.76 16.35
N VAL A 97 12.51 -7.31 16.14
CA VAL A 97 12.24 -8.72 16.48
C VAL A 97 13.01 -9.61 15.48
N PRO A 98 14.05 -10.36 15.91
CA PRO A 98 14.68 -11.34 15.02
C PRO A 98 13.64 -12.40 14.64
N GLU A 99 13.67 -12.87 13.39
CA GLU A 99 12.82 -13.96 12.88
C GLU A 99 13.14 -15.31 13.56
N THR A 100 12.98 -15.43 14.88
CA THR A 100 13.27 -16.67 15.64
C THR A 100 12.07 -17.59 15.80
N SER A 101 10.92 -17.32 15.18
CA SER A 101 9.74 -18.20 15.22
C SER A 101 9.41 -18.85 13.87
N ARG A 102 10.42 -19.34 13.14
CA ARG A 102 10.19 -20.49 12.26
C ARG A 102 10.18 -21.73 13.14
N GLU A 103 8.98 -22.15 13.56
CA GLU A 103 8.78 -23.52 14.06
C GLU A 103 9.23 -24.49 12.96
N MET A 104 10.46 -25.00 13.09
CA MET A 104 10.92 -26.17 12.36
C MET A 104 10.19 -27.38 12.96
N VAL A 105 9.09 -27.80 12.34
CA VAL A 105 8.62 -29.17 12.49
C VAL A 105 9.50 -30.03 11.59
N ASP A 106 10.55 -30.53 12.23
CA ASP A 106 11.54 -31.45 11.72
C ASP A 106 10.88 -32.83 11.56
N ASN A 107 10.39 -33.16 10.36
CA ASN A 107 9.94 -34.52 10.03
C ASN A 107 10.99 -35.19 9.15
N LYS A 108 11.97 -35.78 9.83
CA LYS A 108 12.96 -36.71 9.29
C LYS A 108 12.35 -38.12 9.23
N THR A 109 12.10 -38.63 8.03
CA THR A 109 12.11 -40.08 7.76
C THR A 109 12.80 -40.35 6.42
N ASN A 110 13.79 -41.24 6.48
CA ASN A 110 14.86 -41.49 5.51
C ASN A 110 14.49 -42.53 4.42
N VAL A 111 15.46 -42.74 3.52
CA VAL A 111 15.77 -43.94 2.69
C VAL A 111 15.09 -43.92 1.30
N THR A 112 15.74 -43.96 0.12
CA THR A 112 17.02 -44.59 -0.29
C THR A 112 17.61 -43.96 -1.56
N GLN A 113 18.95 -43.86 -1.55
CA GLN A 113 19.99 -43.79 -2.58
C GLN A 113 19.70 -44.29 -4.02
N ALA A 114 20.17 -43.54 -5.03
CA ALA A 114 20.90 -44.07 -6.20
C ALA A 114 21.70 -42.94 -6.91
N HIS A 115 22.99 -43.20 -7.11
CA HIS A 115 23.98 -42.41 -7.86
C HIS A 115 23.62 -42.29 -9.35
N GLU A 116 24.04 -41.20 -10.01
CA GLU A 116 25.04 -41.25 -11.10
C GLU A 116 25.48 -39.86 -11.55
N ILE A 117 26.77 -39.77 -11.87
CA ILE A 117 27.53 -38.61 -12.34
C ILE A 117 27.54 -38.67 -13.86
N GLU A 118 27.32 -37.56 -14.57
CA GLU A 118 27.99 -37.39 -15.87
C GLU A 118 28.17 -35.91 -16.27
N HIS A 119 29.40 -35.62 -16.68
CA HIS A 119 29.90 -34.39 -17.27
C HIS A 119 29.23 -34.08 -18.62
N LEU A 120 29.20 -32.80 -19.02
CA LEU A 120 29.85 -32.31 -20.25
C LEU A 120 29.72 -30.78 -20.40
N LYS A 121 30.87 -30.15 -20.66
CA LYS A 121 31.07 -28.78 -21.10
C LYS A 121 30.71 -28.66 -22.59
N GLU A 122 30.26 -27.48 -23.02
CA GLU A 122 30.68 -26.93 -24.32
C GLU A 122 30.66 -25.38 -24.31
N ASN A 123 31.53 -24.83 -25.15
CA ASN A 123 32.20 -23.53 -25.12
C ASN A 123 31.44 -22.48 -25.99
N SER A 124 31.27 -21.21 -25.55
CA SER A 124 32.03 -20.00 -25.99
C SER A 124 31.40 -19.25 -27.22
N PRO A 125 31.78 -18.00 -27.62
CA PRO A 125 32.03 -16.71 -26.90
C PRO A 125 31.32 -15.47 -27.55
N ASP A 126 31.73 -14.27 -27.11
CA ASP A 126 31.69 -12.92 -27.74
C ASP A 126 30.45 -12.02 -27.53
N ASN A 127 30.52 -10.69 -27.30
CA ASN A 127 31.57 -9.72 -26.95
C ASN A 127 30.89 -8.35 -26.65
N HIS A 128 31.65 -7.39 -26.10
CA HIS A 128 31.43 -5.92 -26.03
C HIS A 128 30.86 -5.26 -24.74
N ASN A 129 31.76 -5.09 -23.77
CA ASN A 129 32.39 -3.83 -23.34
C ASN A 129 31.53 -2.56 -23.17
N CYS A 130 31.45 -2.05 -21.93
CA CYS A 130 31.47 -0.60 -21.63
C CYS A 130 31.98 -0.38 -20.19
N GLU A 131 33.24 0.05 -20.13
CA GLU A 131 34.03 0.38 -18.97
C GLU A 131 33.85 1.86 -18.59
N SER A 132 33.69 2.16 -17.31
CA SER A 132 34.03 3.47 -16.76
C SER A 132 34.67 3.28 -15.37
N HIS A 133 35.97 3.51 -15.37
CA HIS A 133 36.92 3.44 -14.25
C HIS A 133 36.58 4.33 -13.05
N LEU A 134 37.05 3.90 -11.86
CA LEU A 134 37.91 4.62 -10.88
C LEU A 134 37.67 4.09 -9.43
N PRO A 135 38.66 4.13 -8.52
CA PRO A 135 39.88 3.30 -8.47
C PRO A 135 39.99 2.46 -7.18
N GLU A 136 40.90 1.47 -7.21
CA GLU A 136 41.33 0.65 -6.07
C GLU A 136 42.08 1.45 -4.99
N MET A 137 41.87 1.12 -3.71
CA MET A 137 42.97 0.86 -2.77
C MET A 137 42.50 0.09 -1.52
N GLU A 138 43.13 -1.09 -1.39
CA GLU A 138 43.59 -1.77 -0.18
C GLU A 138 42.67 -2.62 0.71
N VAL A 139 43.33 -3.67 1.16
CA VAL A 139 42.89 -4.94 1.72
C VAL A 139 43.15 -4.95 3.22
N GLY A 140 42.24 -5.55 3.97
CA GLY A 140 42.60 -6.27 5.19
C GLY A 140 42.00 -5.71 6.47
N SER A 141 40.98 -6.39 6.99
CA SER A 141 41.12 -7.13 8.26
C SER A 141 39.78 -7.76 8.63
N THR A 142 39.81 -9.08 8.79
CA THR A 142 38.78 -9.87 9.44
C THR A 142 38.63 -9.43 10.90
N SER A 143 37.49 -8.87 11.27
CA SER A 143 36.96 -9.00 12.62
C SER A 143 35.44 -9.11 12.57
N GLY A 144 34.94 -10.24 13.08
CA GLY A 144 33.52 -10.49 13.20
C GLY A 144 32.89 -9.45 14.10
N THR A 145 32.08 -8.59 13.50
CA THR A 145 31.03 -7.88 14.22
C THR A 145 29.74 -8.54 13.77
N GLN A 146 29.04 -9.22 14.69
CA GLN A 146 27.63 -9.48 14.49
C GLN A 146 26.98 -8.11 14.29
N SER A 147 26.77 -7.71 13.04
CA SER A 147 26.09 -6.45 12.75
C SER A 147 24.68 -6.65 13.29
N LYS A 148 24.39 -5.97 14.39
CA LYS A 148 23.03 -5.67 14.80
C LYS A 148 22.40 -5.05 13.55
N ALA A 149 21.53 -5.79 12.87
CA ALA A 149 20.99 -5.37 11.58
C ALA A 149 20.41 -3.97 11.78
N GLU A 150 21.05 -2.98 11.17
CA GLU A 150 20.61 -1.60 11.30
C GLU A 150 19.22 -1.53 10.68
N VAL A 151 18.25 -1.10 11.48
CA VAL A 151 16.86 -1.01 11.03
C VAL A 151 16.80 0.04 9.93
N ASP A 152 16.27 -0.37 8.77
CA ASP A 152 16.06 0.50 7.62
C ASP A 152 15.22 1.73 8.01
N LEU A 153 15.81 2.92 7.88
CA LEU A 153 15.19 4.18 8.28
C LEU A 153 13.88 4.44 7.52
N ASP A 154 13.80 4.08 6.23
CA ASP A 154 12.60 4.29 5.43
C ASP A 154 11.45 3.40 5.94
N GLN A 155 11.76 2.21 6.44
CA GLN A 155 10.78 1.31 7.05
C GLN A 155 10.26 1.84 8.39
N VAL A 156 11.14 2.45 9.20
CA VAL A 156 10.75 3.13 10.45
C VAL A 156 9.80 4.28 10.14
N ILE A 157 10.18 5.17 9.23
CA ILE A 157 9.37 6.32 8.83
C ILE A 157 8.01 5.84 8.28
N ALA A 158 8.00 4.82 7.44
CA ALA A 158 6.76 4.28 6.90
C ALA A 158 5.83 3.74 8.00
N MET A 159 6.35 3.00 8.98
CA MET A 159 5.55 2.50 10.11
C MET A 159 5.04 3.63 11.01
N GLU A 160 5.86 4.63 11.32
CA GLU A 160 5.43 5.80 12.08
C GLU A 160 4.31 6.56 11.35
N LYS A 161 4.39 6.66 10.02
CA LYS A 161 3.33 7.25 9.20
C LYS A 161 2.05 6.43 9.24
N ILE A 162 2.12 5.09 9.15
CA ILE A 162 0.94 4.22 9.30
C ILE A 162 0.29 4.43 10.67
N CYS A 163 1.08 4.55 11.75
CA CYS A 163 0.54 4.71 13.11
C CYS A 163 -0.08 6.10 13.36
N SER A 164 0.31 7.13 12.61
CA SER A 164 -0.09 8.52 12.84
C SER A 164 -1.03 9.11 11.79
N ASN A 165 -1.27 8.43 10.67
CA ASN A 165 -2.14 8.94 9.60
C ASN A 165 -3.21 7.91 9.19
N PRO A 166 -4.49 8.34 9.06
CA PRO A 166 -5.58 7.44 8.66
C PRO A 166 -5.44 6.93 7.22
N VAL A 167 -4.74 7.68 6.37
CA VAL A 167 -4.42 7.30 4.99
C VAL A 167 -2.91 7.44 4.80
N THR A 168 -2.24 6.33 4.49
CA THR A 168 -0.80 6.30 4.21
C THR A 168 -0.54 5.62 2.88
N ILE A 169 0.28 6.26 2.03
CA ILE A 169 0.74 5.71 0.76
C ILE A 169 2.21 5.33 0.90
N ILE A 170 2.55 4.07 0.59
CA ILE A 170 3.91 3.55 0.65
C ILE A 170 4.33 3.15 -0.76
N SER A 171 5.26 3.91 -1.33
CA SER A 171 5.84 3.65 -2.65
C SER A 171 7.25 3.09 -2.53
N GLY A 172 7.65 2.23 -3.46
CA GLY A 172 9.00 1.68 -3.52
C GLY A 172 9.11 0.54 -4.52
N LYS A 173 10.32 0.22 -4.96
CA LYS A 173 10.59 -0.86 -5.92
C LYS A 173 10.18 -2.23 -5.37
N GLY A 174 10.14 -3.23 -6.25
CA GLY A 174 10.01 -4.62 -5.81
C GLY A 174 11.15 -5.00 -4.87
N GLY A 175 10.86 -5.77 -3.81
CA GLY A 175 11.87 -6.22 -2.86
C GLY A 175 12.13 -5.29 -1.65
N CYS A 176 11.65 -4.04 -1.64
CA CYS A 176 11.87 -3.10 -0.54
C CYS A 176 11.03 -3.36 0.74
N GLY A 177 10.57 -4.58 1.01
CA GLY A 177 9.89 -4.91 2.28
C GLY A 177 8.52 -4.25 2.56
N LYS A 178 7.94 -3.46 1.65
CA LYS A 178 6.66 -2.72 1.88
C LYS A 178 5.53 -3.57 2.48
N SER A 179 5.27 -4.76 1.93
CA SER A 179 4.24 -5.65 2.46
C SER A 179 4.61 -6.24 3.82
N THR A 180 5.91 -6.48 4.04
CA THR A 180 6.45 -7.01 5.30
C THR A 180 6.22 -6.03 6.43
N ILE A 181 6.54 -4.74 6.27
CA ILE A 181 6.35 -3.74 7.33
C ILE A 181 4.87 -3.61 7.74
N VAL A 182 3.95 -3.62 6.77
CA VAL A 182 2.51 -3.56 7.02
C VAL A 182 2.04 -4.81 7.75
N SER A 183 2.50 -5.99 7.30
CA SER A 183 2.11 -7.27 7.89
C SER A 183 2.64 -7.41 9.33
N CYS A 184 3.91 -7.05 9.57
CA CYS A 184 4.52 -7.10 10.89
C CYS A 184 3.80 -6.19 11.89
N LEU A 185 3.46 -4.95 11.49
CA LEU A 185 2.71 -4.02 12.33
C LEU A 185 1.36 -4.59 12.75
N PHE A 186 0.55 -5.03 11.79
CA PHE A 186 -0.79 -5.53 12.09
C PHE A 186 -0.79 -6.90 12.78
N ARG A 187 0.24 -7.73 12.56
CA ARG A 187 0.45 -8.97 13.33
C ARG A 187 0.77 -8.66 14.79
N HIS A 188 1.64 -7.68 15.04
CA HIS A 188 1.95 -7.23 16.39
C HIS A 188 0.72 -6.66 17.11
N LEU A 189 -0.06 -5.81 16.44
CA LEU A 189 -1.31 -5.27 16.99
C LEU A 189 -2.32 -6.35 17.37
N LYS A 190 -2.50 -7.38 16.52
CA LYS A 190 -3.37 -8.52 16.83
C LYS A 190 -2.85 -9.36 18.00
N GLN A 191 -1.53 -9.48 18.14
CA GLN A 191 -0.93 -10.21 19.25
C GLN A 191 -1.12 -9.46 20.58
N MET A 192 -0.90 -8.15 20.59
CA MET A 192 -1.19 -7.30 21.76
C MET A 192 -2.67 -7.37 22.18
N GLU A 193 -3.60 -7.39 21.21
CA GLU A 193 -5.04 -7.53 21.50
C GLU A 193 -5.35 -8.84 22.25
N LYS A 194 -4.76 -9.97 21.80
CA LYS A 194 -4.92 -11.27 22.46
C LYS A 194 -4.33 -11.30 23.86
N GLU A 195 -3.17 -10.68 24.07
CA GLU A 195 -2.51 -10.61 25.38
C GLU A 195 -3.34 -9.79 26.38
N VAL A 196 -3.93 -8.69 25.93
CA VAL A 196 -4.84 -7.88 26.75
C VAL A 196 -6.12 -8.65 27.08
N GLU A 197 -6.70 -9.37 26.12
CA GLU A 197 -7.88 -10.21 26.35
C GLU A 197 -7.59 -11.35 27.34
N ALA A 198 -6.44 -12.01 27.21
CA ALA A 198 -5.98 -13.05 28.14
C ALA A 198 -5.75 -12.50 29.55
N ALA A 199 -5.01 -11.39 29.68
CA ALA A 199 -4.76 -10.76 30.97
C ALA A 199 -6.04 -10.27 31.66
N SER A 200 -7.02 -9.80 30.88
CA SER A 200 -8.33 -9.41 31.41
C SER A 200 -9.10 -10.62 31.94
N LYS A 201 -9.04 -11.76 31.23
CA LYS A 201 -9.61 -13.03 31.68
C LYS A 201 -8.94 -13.57 32.93
N ASP A 202 -7.61 -13.58 32.96
CA ASP A 202 -6.84 -14.05 34.12
C ASP A 202 -7.20 -13.22 35.36
N PHE A 203 -7.38 -11.90 35.21
CA PHE A 203 -7.81 -11.02 36.29
C PHE A 203 -9.26 -11.28 36.76
N GLU A 204 -10.17 -11.61 35.84
CA GLU A 204 -11.56 -11.97 36.18
C GLU A 204 -11.65 -13.35 36.87
N GLU A 205 -10.75 -14.28 36.51
CA GLU A 205 -10.69 -15.64 37.06
C GLU A 205 -9.97 -15.70 38.43
N ASP A 206 -9.13 -14.70 38.76
CA ASP A 206 -8.47 -14.52 40.08
C ASP A 206 -9.48 -14.01 41.15
N LEU A 207 -10.48 -14.84 41.46
CA LEU A 207 -11.53 -14.60 42.46
C LEU A 207 -11.07 -14.74 43.92
N ASP A 208 -9.84 -14.35 44.24
CA ASP A 208 -9.33 -14.26 45.63
C ASP A 208 -9.22 -12.81 46.14
N ALA A 209 -9.76 -11.84 45.38
CA ALA A 209 -9.82 -10.43 45.79
C ALA A 209 -11.03 -10.15 46.69
N SER A 210 -10.76 -9.75 47.94
CA SER A 210 -11.75 -9.42 48.99
C SER A 210 -12.81 -8.41 48.54
N GLU A 211 -14.06 -8.61 48.97
CA GLU A 211 -15.26 -7.79 48.67
C GLU A 211 -15.24 -6.32 49.16
N GLU A 212 -14.09 -5.74 49.52
CA GLU A 212 -14.01 -4.43 50.20
C GLU A 212 -14.00 -3.22 49.24
N TRP A 213 -13.98 -3.41 47.92
CA TRP A 213 -13.87 -2.31 46.94
C TRP A 213 -15.19 -1.76 46.37
N ASN A 214 -16.35 -2.25 46.83
CA ASN A 214 -17.66 -1.87 46.29
C ASN A 214 -18.20 -0.50 46.76
N THR A 215 -17.36 0.50 47.06
CA THR A 215 -17.84 1.78 47.64
C THR A 215 -17.47 3.07 46.91
N PHE A 216 -17.10 3.03 45.62
CA PHE A 216 -16.98 4.27 44.84
C PHE A 216 -17.76 4.19 43.55
N ASP A 217 -19.07 4.44 43.68
CA ASP A 217 -19.95 4.69 42.55
C ASP A 217 -19.91 6.18 42.16
N HIS A 218 -19.95 6.42 40.84
CA HIS A 218 -20.25 7.69 40.16
C HIS A 218 -19.12 8.73 39.95
N HIS A 219 -18.10 8.39 39.16
CA HIS A 219 -17.69 9.19 37.97
C HIS A 219 -16.65 8.44 37.11
N TRP A 220 -16.92 7.18 36.76
CA TRP A 220 -16.13 6.49 35.72
C TRP A 220 -16.62 6.98 34.35
N GLU A 221 -16.27 8.22 34.01
CA GLU A 221 -16.05 8.56 32.60
C GLU A 221 -14.82 7.78 32.17
N SER A 222 -15.02 6.49 31.94
CA SER A 222 -14.07 5.71 31.17
C SER A 222 -14.01 6.35 29.79
N GLU A 223 -12.95 7.10 29.57
CA GLU A 223 -12.15 6.86 28.40
C GLU A 223 -11.92 5.35 28.35
N ASN A 224 -12.81 4.64 27.66
CA ASN A 224 -12.67 3.22 27.35
C ASN A 224 -11.39 3.08 26.53
N ARG A 225 -10.27 2.99 27.24
CA ARG A 225 -8.92 2.71 26.76
C ARG A 225 -8.77 1.19 26.54
N TYR A 226 -9.87 0.48 26.37
CA TYR A 226 -9.87 -0.85 25.79
C TYR A 226 -9.53 -0.70 24.31
N PRO A 227 -8.51 -1.39 23.80
CA PRO A 227 -8.22 -1.36 22.38
C PRO A 227 -9.46 -1.82 21.63
N LYS A 228 -10.03 -0.94 20.80
CA LYS A 228 -11.06 -1.35 19.84
C LYS A 228 -10.49 -2.52 19.03
N LYS A 229 -11.26 -3.60 18.95
CA LYS A 229 -10.92 -4.79 18.18
C LYS A 229 -10.32 -4.45 16.82
N CYS A 230 -9.06 -4.85 16.59
CA CYS A 230 -8.32 -4.48 15.40
C CYS A 230 -8.63 -5.45 14.25
N ASN A 231 -9.69 -5.13 13.50
CA ASN A 231 -10.06 -5.91 12.32
C ASN A 231 -9.26 -5.43 11.09
N VAL A 232 -8.36 -6.29 10.61
CA VAL A 232 -7.46 -5.99 9.47
C VAL A 232 -7.90 -6.77 8.25
N LEU A 233 -8.19 -6.05 7.15
CA LEU A 233 -8.52 -6.61 5.85
C LEU A 233 -7.41 -6.28 4.84
N PHE A 234 -6.81 -7.32 4.28
CA PHE A 234 -5.82 -7.21 3.21
C PHE A 234 -6.49 -7.38 1.85
N THR A 235 -6.32 -6.41 0.93
CA THR A 235 -6.93 -6.44 -0.40
C THR A 235 -5.94 -6.06 -1.49
N ALA A 236 -6.18 -6.55 -2.71
CA ALA A 236 -5.40 -6.18 -3.89
C ALA A 236 -6.33 -6.09 -5.13
N PRO A 237 -5.96 -5.31 -6.17
CA PRO A 237 -6.82 -5.08 -7.33
C PRO A 237 -7.00 -6.32 -8.23
N THR A 238 -6.15 -7.35 -8.12
CA THR A 238 -6.26 -8.58 -8.92
C THR A 238 -6.16 -9.81 -8.03
N GLY A 239 -6.79 -10.92 -8.46
CA GLY A 239 -6.77 -12.19 -7.72
C GLY A 239 -5.36 -12.73 -7.47
N ARG A 240 -4.47 -12.65 -8.47
CA ARG A 240 -3.05 -13.06 -8.30
C ARG A 240 -2.34 -12.23 -7.25
N ALA A 241 -2.53 -10.91 -7.25
CA ALA A 241 -1.94 -10.03 -6.24
C ALA A 241 -2.52 -10.31 -4.84
N ALA A 242 -3.82 -10.62 -4.74
CA ALA A 242 -4.47 -10.96 -3.48
C ALA A 242 -3.94 -12.30 -2.92
N SER A 243 -3.76 -13.32 -3.78
CA SER A 243 -3.14 -14.59 -3.38
C SER A 243 -1.71 -14.37 -2.84
N LEU A 244 -0.88 -13.62 -3.57
CA LEU A 244 0.48 -13.28 -3.12
C LEU A 244 0.50 -12.47 -1.82
N LEU A 245 -0.44 -11.54 -1.66
CA LEU A 245 -0.59 -10.77 -0.43
C LEU A 245 -0.91 -11.71 0.74
N SER A 246 -1.86 -12.63 0.55
CA SER A 246 -2.27 -13.59 1.58
C SER A 246 -1.14 -14.53 2.03
N GLU A 247 -0.25 -14.93 1.12
CA GLU A 247 0.91 -15.78 1.43
C GLU A 247 1.93 -15.03 2.30
N LYS A 248 2.13 -13.73 2.05
CA LYS A 248 3.10 -12.90 2.80
C LYS A 248 2.56 -12.36 4.12
N THR A 249 1.24 -12.27 4.26
CA THR A 249 0.58 -11.71 5.45
C THR A 249 0.19 -12.76 6.49
N LYS A 250 0.14 -14.05 6.11
CA LYS A 250 -0.04 -15.15 7.07
C LYS A 250 1.18 -15.26 7.98
#